data_AF-A0A6A6ATY8-F1
#
_entry.id   AF-A0A6A6ATY8-F1
#
_cell.length_a   1.000
_cell.length_b   1.000
_cell.length_c   1.000
_cell.angle_alpha   90.00
_cell.angle_beta   90.00
_cell.angle_gamma   90.00
#
_symmetry.space_group_name_H-M   'P 1'
#
loop_
_entity.id
_entity.type
_entity.pdbx_description
1 polymer ?
#
loop_
_entity_poly.entity_id
_entity_poly.type
_entity_poly.pdbx_seq_one_letter_code
_entity_poly.pdbx_strand_id
1 'polypeptide(L)' 'STVDLVLASPGIANRIVYYQIYKIDYRSNHRAIESRFNVSLTKVKPKEGRYLFKDAD' A
#
# COMPACT_ATOMS: atom_id res chain seq x y z
N SER A 1 10.92 12.14 10.11
CA SER A 1 9.48 11.88 10.11
C SER A 1 9.20 10.93 8.96
N THR A 2 8.96 9.65 9.22
CA THR A 2 8.65 8.67 8.18
C THR A 2 7.18 8.77 7.83
N VAL A 3 6.87 8.91 6.55
CA VAL A 3 5.50 8.96 6.04
C VAL A 3 5.19 7.60 5.45
N ASP A 4 4.37 6.82 6.15
CA ASP A 4 3.85 5.56 5.61
C ASP A 4 2.71 5.88 4.63
N LEU A 5 2.75 5.31 3.43
CA LEU A 5 1.79 5.57 2.35
C LEU A 5 1.32 4.27 1.71
N VAL A 6 0.05 4.23 1.30
CA VAL A 6 -0.49 3.19 0.42
C VAL A 6 -0.74 3.82 -0.94
N LEU A 7 0.09 3.47 -1.92
CA LEU A 7 -0.05 3.93 -3.30
C LEU A 7 -0.77 2.88 -4.14
N ALA A 8 -1.69 3.32 -4.99
CA ALA A 8 -2.45 2.46 -5.88
C ALA A 8 -2.59 3.13 -7.25
N SER A 9 -2.71 2.33 -8.31
CA SER A 9 -3.07 2.86 -9.62
C SER A 9 -4.45 3.51 -9.58
N PRO A 10 -4.75 4.51 -10.44
CA PRO A 10 -6.03 5.23 -10.39
C PRO A 10 -7.26 4.32 -10.41
N GLY A 11 -7.22 3.23 -11.18
CA GLY A 11 -8.34 2.27 -11.25
C GLY A 11 -8.58 1.49 -9.96
N ILE A 12 -7.54 1.25 -9.16
CA ILE A 12 -7.66 0.58 -7.86
C ILE A 12 -8.00 1.59 -6.75
N ALA A 13 -7.41 2.78 -6.81
CA ALA A 13 -7.67 3.86 -5.84
C ALA A 13 -9.17 4.21 -5.79
N ASN A 14 -9.85 4.27 -6.93
CA ASN A 14 -11.29 4.53 -7.03
C ASN A 14 -12.18 3.43 -6.42
N ARG A 15 -11.62 2.30 -5.97
CA ARG A 15 -12.33 1.18 -5.37
C ARG A 15 -12.07 1.06 -3.87
N ILE A 16 -11.40 2.04 -3.25
CA ILE A 16 -11.21 2.06 -1.81
C ILE A 16 -12.57 2.19 -1.12
N VAL A 17 -12.83 1.33 -0.15
CA VAL A 17 -14.07 1.35 0.65
C VAL A 17 -13.81 1.69 2.11
N TYR A 18 -12.56 1.59 2.55
CA TYR A 18 -12.16 1.87 3.91
C TYR A 18 -10.67 2.20 3.98
N TYR A 19 -10.31 3.15 4.85
CA TYR A 19 -8.93 3.34 5.30
C TYR A 19 -8.89 3.78 6.76
N GLN A 20 -7.86 3.36 7.49
CA GLN A 20 -7.59 3.79 8.86
C GLN A 20 -6.10 3.79 9.15
N ILE A 21 -5.63 4.83 9.83
CA ILE A 21 -4.28 4.91 10.40
C ILE A 21 -4.41 4.66 11.90
N TYR A 22 -3.82 3.57 12.37
CA TYR A 22 -3.87 3.21 13.77
C TYR A 22 -2.95 4.10 14.60
N LYS A 23 -3.36 4.41 15.84
CA LYS A 23 -2.45 5.00 16.83
C LYS A 23 -1.38 3.96 17.18
N ILE A 24 -0.20 4.47 17.57
CA ILE A 24 1.02 3.68 17.82
C ILE A 24 0.70 2.39 18.57
N ASP A 25 1.08 1.27 17.97
CA ASP A 25 1.16 -0.02 18.65
C ASP A 25 2.54 -0.10 19.31
N TYR A 26 2.62 -0.48 20.58
CA TYR A 26 3.83 -0.42 21.42
C TYR A 26 5.01 -1.27 20.90
N ARG A 27 4.82 -1.99 19.80
CA ARG A 27 5.79 -2.89 19.17
C ARG A 27 6.57 -2.26 18.01
N SER A 28 6.15 -1.09 17.51
CA SER A 28 6.83 -0.39 16.40
C SER A 28 6.71 1.12 16.55
N ASN A 29 7.74 1.85 16.11
CA ASN A 29 7.70 3.31 16.03
C ASN A 29 6.87 3.81 14.81
N HIS A 30 6.39 2.89 13.97
CA HIS A 30 5.55 3.19 12.80
C HIS A 30 4.07 2.90 13.09
N ARG A 31 3.19 3.65 12.41
CA ARG A 31 1.74 3.46 12.54
C ARG A 31 1.26 2.51 11.46
N ALA A 32 0.44 1.53 11.83
CA ALA A 32 -0.18 0.66 10.85
C ALA A 32 -1.23 1.42 10.04
N ILE A 33 -1.26 1.19 8.72
CA ILE A 33 -2.31 1.66 7.81
C ILE A 33 -3.09 0.44 7.35
N GLU A 34 -4.39 0.43 7.62
CA GLU A 34 -5.31 -0.52 7.02
C GLU A 34 -6.06 0.16 5.89
N SER A 35 -6.12 -0.51 4.74
CA SER A 35 -6.89 -0.09 3.58
C SER A 35 -7.66 -1.29 3.04
N ARG A 36 -8.93 -1.10 2.68
CA ARG A 36 -9.76 -2.14 2.04
C ARG A 36 -10.24 -1.64 0.69
N PHE A 37 -10.14 -2.50 -0.31
CA PHE A 37 -10.55 -2.23 -1.69
C PHE A 37 -11.62 -3.22 -2.12
N ASN A 38 -12.66 -2.75 -2.78
CA ASN A 38 -13.68 -3.61 -3.38
C ASN A 38 -13.17 -4.17 -4.72
N VAL A 39 -12.32 -5.18 -4.63
CA VAL A 39 -11.69 -5.84 -5.78
C VAL A 39 -11.68 -7.36 -5.58
N SER A 40 -11.94 -8.10 -6.64
CA SER A 40 -11.70 -9.55 -6.67
C SER A 40 -10.25 -9.79 -7.07
N LEU A 41 -9.47 -10.40 -6.17
CA LEU A 41 -8.13 -10.84 -6.51
C LEU A 41 -8.23 -12.13 -7.34
N THR A 42 -7.91 -12.04 -8.62
CA THR A 42 -7.63 -13.24 -9.41
C THR A 42 -6.35 -13.88 -8.88
N LYS A 43 -6.33 -15.21 -8.70
CA LYS A 43 -5.15 -15.98 -8.24
C LYS A 43 -4.00 -16.03 -9.27
N VAL A 44 -3.77 -14.95 -10.01
CA VAL A 44 -2.62 -14.83 -10.89
C VAL A 44 -1.41 -14.59 -10.00
N LYS A 45 -0.39 -15.43 -10.17
CA LYS A 45 0.88 -15.31 -9.44
C LYS A 45 1.43 -13.89 -9.69
N PRO A 46 1.80 -13.13 -8.65
CA PRO A 46 2.39 -11.80 -8.84
C PRO A 46 3.63 -11.94 -9.72
N LYS A 47 3.68 -11.18 -10.83
CA LYS A 47 4.92 -11.01 -11.58
C LYS A 47 5.74 -9.97 -10.83
N GLU A 48 6.60 -10.43 -9.92
CA GLU A 48 7.59 -9.54 -9.32
C GLU A 48 8.57 -9.08 -10.39
N GLY A 49 8.50 -7.80 -10.77
CA GLY A 49 9.50 -7.14 -11.60
C GLY A 49 10.30 -6.16 -10.74
N ARG A 50 11.58 -6.42 -10.54
CA ARG A 50 12.50 -5.43 -9.96
C ARG A 50 13.02 -4.55 -11.08
N TYR A 51 12.67 -3.27 -11.04
CA TYR A 51 13.26 -2.25 -11.89
C TYR A 51 14.27 -1.47 -11.06
N LEU A 52 15.55 -1.57 -11.41
CA LEU A 52 16.58 -0.68 -10.89
C LEU A 52 16.58 0.56 -11.78
N PHE A 53 15.95 1.64 -11.32
CA PHE A 53 16.08 2.93 -12.00
C PHE A 53 17.48 3.46 -11.67
N LYS A 54 18.34 3.55 -12.69
CA LYS A 54 19.72 4.00 -12.54
C LYS A 54 19.84 5.51 -12.29
N ASP A 55 18.78 6.26 -12.55
CA ASP A 55 18.74 7.72 -12.54
C ASP A 55 17.67 8.28 -11.59
N ALA A 56 17.25 7.50 -10.58
CA ALA A 56 16.40 8.02 -9.52
C ALA A 56 17.30 8.66 -8.46
N ASP A 57 17.47 9.99 -8.57
CA ASP A 57 18.10 10.83 -7.54
C ASP A 57 17.43 10.67 -6.17
#